data_AF-S7XV03-F1
#
_entry.id   AF-S7XV03-F1
#
_cell.length_a   1.000
_cell.length_b   1.000
_cell.length_c   1.000
_cell.angle_alpha   90.00
_cell.angle_beta   90.00
_cell.angle_gamma   90.00
#
_symmetry.space_group_name_H-M   'P 1'
#
loop_
_entity.id
_entity.type
_entity.pdbx_description
1 polymer ?
#
loop_
_entity_poly.entity_id
_entity_poly.type
_entity_poly.pdbx_seq_one_letter_code
_entity_poly.pdbx_strand_id
1 'polypeptide(L)'
;MENNDFSYLPFYYSQIYPFNKIYKWLNTNENREFSFTLQNNIYCRYLSFKDTDSFKEKVIKENPIKIDIGAEYYTIPHKNITNPKKKELTFDVDLTDYERTCCTDKLMCNECFIFVKIAINLLEYSLKEEFGFKDIKFIFSGGRGVHCWVSDKTALYLDDIERRSILNFLKPKDKPLEYQRIIENLVYDYHDKDFNNYFIKLDAEITSSKKHLLKSPFCVHPRSKKICVPLQNYKDLMLEDIPDIHEIYKDNTAIIPFLNNF
;
A
#
# COMPACT_ATOMS: atom_id res chain seq x y z
N MET A 1 20.10 0.21 -24.55
CA MET A 1 20.75 0.53 -23.26
C MET A 1 19.63 0.53 -22.23
N GLU A 2 19.50 -0.53 -21.44
CA GLU A 2 18.55 -0.51 -20.32
C GLU A 2 19.03 0.59 -19.38
N ASN A 3 18.28 1.70 -19.30
CA ASN A 3 18.54 2.73 -18.30
C ASN A 3 18.55 2.03 -16.95
N ASN A 4 19.70 2.02 -16.27
CA ASN A 4 19.81 1.43 -14.96
C ASN A 4 19.16 2.40 -13.96
N ASP A 5 17.83 2.51 -14.00
CA ASP A 5 17.03 3.48 -13.23
C ASP A 5 17.15 3.28 -11.72
N PHE A 6 17.72 2.15 -11.29
CA PHE A 6 18.12 1.94 -9.90
C PHE A 6 19.30 2.82 -9.46
N SER A 7 19.96 3.50 -10.39
CA SER A 7 20.99 4.51 -10.12
C SER A 7 20.48 5.72 -9.33
N TYR A 8 19.17 5.98 -9.35
CA TYR A 8 18.56 7.06 -8.57
C TYR A 8 18.19 6.65 -7.15
N LEU A 9 18.14 5.34 -6.83
CA LEU A 9 17.77 4.87 -5.49
C LEU A 9 18.72 5.34 -4.38
N PRO A 10 20.05 5.39 -4.55
CA PRO A 10 20.95 5.92 -3.52
C PRO A 10 20.65 7.39 -3.16
N PHE A 11 20.36 8.22 -4.17
CA PHE A 11 19.91 9.59 -3.93
C PHE A 11 18.56 9.61 -3.20
N TYR A 12 17.59 8.86 -3.71
CA TYR A 12 16.24 8.83 -3.16
C TYR A 12 16.23 8.39 -1.70
N TYR A 13 16.93 7.31 -1.35
CA TYR A 13 17.04 6.85 0.03
C TYR A 13 17.86 7.82 0.89
N SER A 14 18.94 8.42 0.39
CA SER A 14 19.73 9.33 1.23
C SER A 14 19.03 10.66 1.52
N GLN A 15 18.25 11.19 0.57
CA GLN A 15 17.71 12.56 0.64
C GLN A 15 16.19 12.65 0.81
N ILE A 16 15.43 11.67 0.30
CA ILE A 16 13.97 11.83 0.10
C ILE A 16 13.15 10.87 0.96
N TYR A 17 13.52 9.60 1.04
CA TYR A 17 12.71 8.59 1.72
C TYR A 17 12.46 8.96 3.19
N PRO A 18 11.19 9.02 3.66
CA PRO A 18 10.86 9.65 4.93
C PRO A 18 10.97 8.68 6.11
N PHE A 19 12.19 8.19 6.40
CA PHE A 19 12.44 7.19 7.44
C PHE A 19 11.79 7.53 8.79
N ASN A 20 11.97 8.76 9.28
CA ASN A 20 11.40 9.19 10.56
C ASN A 20 9.87 9.10 10.58
N LYS A 21 9.20 9.49 9.48
CA LYS A 21 7.74 9.42 9.40
C LYS A 21 7.27 7.97 9.35
N ILE A 22 7.93 7.11 8.58
CA ILE A 22 7.59 5.68 8.48
C ILE A 22 7.78 4.99 9.82
N TYR A 23 8.93 5.17 10.46
CA TYR A 23 9.24 4.53 11.74
C TYR A 23 8.30 5.00 12.85
N LYS A 24 7.96 6.30 12.89
CA LYS A 24 7.00 6.87 13.83
C LYS A 24 5.57 6.40 13.57
N TRP A 25 5.13 6.38 12.32
CA TRP A 25 3.80 5.89 11.94
C TRP A 25 3.59 4.43 12.36
N LEU A 26 4.57 3.56 12.10
CA LEU A 26 4.53 2.16 12.52
C LEU A 26 4.64 1.97 14.03
N ASN A 27 5.00 3.03 14.79
CA ASN A 27 5.28 3.02 16.23
C ASN A 27 6.06 1.76 16.64
N THR A 28 7.24 1.60 16.03
CA THR A 28 7.89 0.29 15.93
C THR A 28 9.22 0.18 16.67
N ASN A 29 9.79 -1.03 16.69
CA ASN A 29 10.98 -1.43 17.43
C ASN A 29 11.66 -2.64 16.75
N GLU A 30 12.71 -3.18 17.36
CA GLU A 30 13.51 -4.31 16.87
C GLU A 30 12.76 -5.64 16.71
N ASN A 31 11.49 -5.72 17.12
CA ASN A 31 10.66 -6.90 16.94
C ASN A 31 9.76 -6.83 15.69
N ARG A 32 9.80 -5.73 14.94
CA ARG A 32 9.08 -5.58 13.66
C ARG A 32 9.87 -6.17 12.51
N GLU A 33 9.22 -7.05 11.74
CA GLU A 33 9.80 -7.58 10.51
C GLU A 33 9.71 -6.55 9.37
N PHE A 34 10.82 -6.42 8.67
CA PHE A 34 10.93 -5.84 7.34
C PHE A 34 11.55 -6.88 6.39
N SER A 35 11.28 -6.73 5.09
CA SER A 35 12.02 -7.45 4.07
C SER A 35 12.50 -6.53 2.97
N PHE A 36 13.67 -6.85 2.41
CA PHE A 36 14.22 -6.17 1.25
C PHE A 36 14.24 -7.11 0.05
N THR A 37 13.89 -6.59 -1.12
CA THR A 37 14.29 -7.20 -2.40
C THR A 37 15.41 -6.36 -2.98
N LEU A 38 16.54 -6.99 -3.32
CA LEU A 38 17.70 -6.32 -3.91
C LEU A 38 17.67 -6.39 -5.45
N GLN A 39 18.56 -5.66 -6.12
CA GLN A 39 18.58 -5.54 -7.60
C GLN A 39 18.77 -6.88 -8.33
N ASN A 40 19.45 -7.84 -7.70
CA ASN A 40 19.63 -9.21 -8.20
C ASN A 40 18.49 -10.16 -7.78
N ASN A 41 17.33 -9.61 -7.38
CA ASN A 41 16.18 -10.33 -6.84
C ASN A 41 16.47 -11.17 -5.58
N ILE A 42 17.59 -10.92 -4.89
CA ILE A 42 17.81 -11.50 -3.56
C ILE A 42 16.75 -10.94 -2.62
N TYR A 43 16.02 -11.85 -1.98
CA TYR A 43 14.99 -11.53 -1.01
C TYR A 43 15.51 -11.76 0.42
N CYS A 44 15.68 -10.67 1.16
CA CYS A 44 16.16 -10.67 2.54
C CYS A 44 14.97 -10.49 3.48
N ARG A 45 14.57 -11.56 4.19
CA ARG A 45 13.51 -11.52 5.22
C ARG A 45 14.04 -11.41 6.63
N TYR A 46 13.12 -11.20 7.57
CA TYR A 46 13.41 -11.16 9.01
C TYR A 46 14.39 -10.05 9.39
N LEU A 47 14.44 -8.97 8.60
CA LEU A 47 15.17 -7.77 8.98
C LEU A 47 14.39 -7.05 10.06
N SER A 48 15.07 -6.46 11.02
CA SER A 48 14.46 -5.59 12.03
C SER A 48 15.44 -4.51 12.47
N PHE A 49 14.89 -3.42 13.00
CA PHE A 49 15.64 -2.21 13.31
C PHE A 49 15.19 -1.66 14.65
N LYS A 50 16.15 -1.34 15.51
CA LYS A 50 15.90 -0.81 16.87
C LYS A 50 15.45 0.65 16.87
N ASP A 51 15.83 1.40 15.85
CA ASP A 51 15.60 2.84 15.72
C ASP A 51 15.61 3.25 14.23
N THR A 52 15.21 4.49 13.98
CA THR A 52 15.19 5.05 12.61
C THR A 52 16.59 5.06 11.98
N ASP A 53 17.63 5.32 12.76
CA ASP A 53 19.00 5.46 12.25
C ASP A 53 19.53 4.13 11.71
N SER A 54 19.39 3.04 12.47
CA SER A 54 19.75 1.69 12.01
C SER A 54 18.94 1.24 10.80
N PHE A 55 17.66 1.64 10.71
CA PHE A 55 16.85 1.41 9.51
C PHE A 55 17.40 2.17 8.30
N LYS A 56 17.67 3.48 8.45
CA LYS A 56 18.22 4.35 7.40
C LYS A 56 19.57 3.85 6.91
N GLU A 57 20.49 3.56 7.82
CA GLU A 57 21.83 3.04 7.50
C GLU A 57 21.76 1.76 6.67
N LYS A 58 20.91 0.81 7.08
CA LYS A 58 20.76 -0.45 6.34
C LYS A 58 20.15 -0.24 4.96
N VAL A 59 19.11 0.60 4.83
CA VAL A 59 18.48 0.88 3.53
C VAL A 59 19.45 1.58 2.58
N ILE A 60 20.19 2.59 3.05
CA ILE A 60 21.19 3.28 2.23
C ILE A 60 22.30 2.32 1.78
N LYS A 61 22.77 1.45 2.69
CA LYS A 61 23.82 0.48 2.39
C LYS A 61 23.39 -0.57 1.37
N GLU A 62 22.23 -1.18 1.56
CA GLU A 62 21.77 -2.30 0.73
C GLU A 62 21.04 -1.84 -0.55
N ASN A 63 20.58 -0.58 -0.58
CA ASN A 63 19.89 0.05 -1.71
C ASN A 63 18.80 -0.84 -2.34
N PRO A 64 17.80 -1.28 -1.54
CA PRO A 64 16.82 -2.27 -1.99
C PRO A 64 15.90 -1.71 -3.07
N ILE A 65 15.43 -2.56 -3.99
CA ILE A 65 14.42 -2.19 -5.00
C ILE A 65 12.98 -2.31 -4.48
N LYS A 66 12.78 -3.03 -3.36
CA LYS A 66 11.51 -3.11 -2.63
C LYS A 66 11.79 -3.23 -1.14
N ILE A 67 10.94 -2.56 -0.35
CA ILE A 67 10.89 -2.71 1.10
C ILE A 67 9.47 -3.12 1.44
N ASP A 68 9.30 -4.21 2.17
CA ASP A 68 8.00 -4.67 2.66
C ASP A 68 7.99 -4.69 4.20
N ILE A 69 6.83 -4.44 4.79
CA ILE A 69 6.62 -4.32 6.24
C ILE A 69 5.75 -5.48 6.71
N GLY A 70 6.23 -6.18 7.73
CA GLY A 70 5.57 -7.31 8.38
C GLY A 70 4.97 -6.96 9.75
N ALA A 71 4.71 -8.00 10.53
CA ALA A 71 4.22 -7.87 11.89
C ALA A 71 5.31 -7.46 12.88
N GLU A 72 4.89 -6.92 14.02
CA GLU A 72 5.66 -6.96 15.26
C GLU A 72 5.47 -8.34 15.90
N TYR A 73 6.57 -8.96 16.32
CA TYR A 73 6.60 -10.23 17.01
C TYR A 73 6.89 -10.06 18.51
N TYR A 74 6.82 -11.15 19.28
CA TYR A 74 7.21 -11.14 20.69
C TYR A 74 8.73 -11.14 20.90
N THR A 75 9.49 -11.53 19.87
CA THR A 75 10.94 -11.56 19.85
C THR A 75 11.44 -11.05 18.50
N ILE A 76 12.75 -10.84 18.39
CA ILE A 76 13.40 -10.40 17.15
C ILE A 76 13.07 -11.39 16.02
N PRO A 77 12.60 -10.92 14.85
CA PRO A 77 12.28 -11.75 13.69
C PRO A 77 13.45 -12.67 13.31
N HIS A 78 13.13 -13.92 13.03
CA HIS A 78 14.07 -14.94 12.58
C HIS A 78 13.34 -16.02 11.80
N LYS A 79 14.08 -16.88 11.09
CA LYS A 79 13.53 -17.86 10.13
C LYS A 79 12.40 -18.75 10.67
N ASN A 80 12.44 -19.10 11.96
CA ASN A 80 11.50 -20.03 12.58
C ASN A 80 10.39 -19.31 13.38
N ILE A 81 10.25 -18.00 13.24
CA ILE A 81 9.24 -17.24 14.00
C ILE A 81 7.84 -17.48 13.43
N THR A 82 6.89 -17.81 14.31
CA THR A 82 5.54 -18.25 13.89
C THR A 82 4.41 -17.39 14.43
N ASN A 83 4.61 -16.62 15.50
CA ASN A 83 3.52 -15.98 16.25
C ASN A 83 3.62 -14.45 16.22
N PRO A 84 3.01 -13.78 15.23
CA PRO A 84 2.96 -12.33 15.19
C PRO A 84 2.10 -11.78 16.33
N LYS A 85 2.66 -10.81 17.07
CA LYS A 85 2.00 -10.15 18.20
C LYS A 85 0.93 -9.17 17.72
N LYS A 86 1.31 -8.26 16.81
CA LYS A 86 0.41 -7.27 16.22
C LYS A 86 0.88 -6.85 14.83
N LYS A 87 -0.05 -6.43 13.98
CA LYS A 87 0.20 -5.85 12.66
C LYS A 87 -1.01 -5.02 12.28
N GLU A 88 -0.82 -3.96 11.53
CA GLU A 88 -1.88 -3.22 10.85
C GLU A 88 -2.82 -4.19 10.11
N LEU A 89 -4.12 -3.88 10.10
CA LEU A 89 -5.06 -4.57 9.21
C LEU A 89 -4.85 -4.00 7.81
N THR A 90 -4.48 -4.87 6.88
CA THR A 90 -4.06 -4.47 5.54
C THR A 90 -4.97 -5.02 4.46
N PHE A 91 -5.20 -4.23 3.42
CA PHE A 91 -5.92 -4.64 2.23
C PHE A 91 -5.10 -4.29 1.00
N ASP A 92 -5.09 -5.18 0.02
CA ASP A 92 -4.44 -4.98 -1.28
C ASP A 92 -5.48 -5.14 -2.39
N VAL A 93 -5.55 -4.13 -3.25
CA VAL A 93 -6.41 -4.08 -4.43
C VAL A 93 -5.50 -3.92 -5.65
N ASP A 94 -5.41 -4.97 -6.48
CA ASP A 94 -4.71 -4.93 -7.77
C ASP A 94 -5.73 -4.92 -8.91
N LEU A 95 -5.53 -4.02 -9.88
CA LEU A 95 -6.38 -3.89 -11.06
C LEU A 95 -6.24 -5.04 -12.05
N THR A 96 -5.38 -6.05 -11.82
CA THR A 96 -5.44 -7.33 -12.56
C THR A 96 -6.76 -8.03 -12.43
N ASP A 97 -7.39 -7.88 -11.28
CA ASP A 97 -8.56 -8.68 -10.94
C ASP A 97 -9.81 -8.10 -11.59
N TYR A 98 -9.68 -6.93 -12.23
CA TYR A 98 -10.74 -6.20 -12.91
C TYR A 98 -10.61 -6.37 -14.43
N GLU A 99 -11.74 -6.59 -15.08
CA GLU A 99 -11.82 -6.55 -16.54
C GLU A 99 -11.74 -5.09 -16.98
N ARG A 100 -10.71 -4.76 -17.76
CA ARG A 100 -10.43 -3.38 -18.21
C ARG A 100 -10.29 -3.37 -19.72
N THR A 101 -11.03 -2.48 -20.37
CA THR A 101 -10.99 -2.30 -21.83
C THR A 101 -9.91 -1.30 -22.27
N CYS A 102 -9.59 -0.33 -21.41
CA CYS A 102 -8.63 0.75 -21.70
C CYS A 102 -7.16 0.34 -21.59
N CYS A 103 -6.84 -0.72 -20.85
CA CYS A 103 -5.48 -1.15 -20.53
C CYS A 103 -5.40 -2.67 -20.42
N THR A 104 -4.36 -3.27 -20.99
CA THR A 104 -4.04 -4.69 -20.82
C THR A 104 -2.90 -4.90 -19.82
N ASP A 105 -2.86 -6.10 -19.24
CA ASP A 105 -1.81 -6.55 -18.34
C ASP A 105 -1.47 -5.49 -17.27
N LYS A 106 -0.18 -5.13 -17.22
CA LYS A 106 0.44 -4.36 -16.15
C LYS A 106 0.36 -2.85 -16.38
N LEU A 107 -0.33 -2.35 -17.41
CA LEU A 107 -0.50 -0.92 -17.64
C LEU A 107 -1.64 -0.33 -16.80
N MET A 108 -1.59 0.98 -16.57
CA MET A 108 -2.66 1.76 -15.92
C MET A 108 -2.73 3.14 -16.57
N CYS A 109 -3.95 3.64 -16.76
CA CYS A 109 -4.26 5.00 -17.21
C CYS A 109 -5.35 5.61 -16.31
N ASN A 110 -5.71 6.87 -16.52
CA ASN A 110 -6.74 7.55 -15.74
C ASN A 110 -8.14 6.93 -15.86
N GLU A 111 -8.47 6.29 -16.99
CA GLU A 111 -9.76 5.60 -17.16
C GLU A 111 -9.88 4.45 -16.15
N CYS A 112 -8.89 3.55 -16.08
CA CYS A 112 -8.93 2.49 -15.07
C CYS A 112 -8.50 2.94 -13.66
N PHE A 113 -7.92 4.13 -13.49
CA PHE A 113 -7.62 4.67 -12.16
C PHE A 113 -8.91 4.91 -11.36
N ILE A 114 -10.07 5.05 -12.03
CA ILE A 114 -11.37 5.12 -11.34
C ILE A 114 -11.64 3.90 -10.45
N PHE A 115 -11.18 2.70 -10.82
CA PHE A 115 -11.33 1.50 -9.97
C PHE A 115 -10.59 1.64 -8.64
N VAL A 116 -9.44 2.31 -8.64
CA VAL A 116 -8.72 2.64 -7.40
C VAL A 116 -9.55 3.61 -6.56
N LYS A 117 -10.11 4.67 -7.17
CA LYS A 117 -10.95 5.66 -6.47
C LYS A 117 -12.21 5.02 -5.87
N ILE A 118 -12.87 4.14 -6.62
CA ILE A 118 -14.03 3.36 -6.16
C ILE A 118 -13.62 2.47 -4.98
N ALA A 119 -12.52 1.73 -5.11
CA ALA A 119 -12.06 0.85 -4.05
C ALA A 119 -11.73 1.59 -2.76
N ILE A 120 -11.11 2.78 -2.85
CA ILE A 120 -10.87 3.65 -1.71
C ILE A 120 -12.20 4.07 -1.06
N ASN A 121 -13.18 4.56 -1.82
CA ASN A 121 -14.46 5.00 -1.25
C ASN A 121 -15.22 3.85 -0.57
N LEU A 122 -15.28 2.67 -1.21
CA LEU A 122 -15.96 1.50 -0.65
C LEU A 122 -15.27 1.00 0.63
N LEU A 123 -13.94 0.86 0.63
CA LEU A 123 -13.19 0.48 1.82
C LEU A 123 -13.30 1.54 2.91
N GLU A 124 -13.21 2.82 2.57
CA GLU A 124 -13.32 3.92 3.53
C GLU A 124 -14.69 3.93 4.21
N TYR A 125 -15.78 3.77 3.44
CA TYR A 125 -17.13 3.65 3.98
C TYR A 125 -17.23 2.47 4.95
N SER A 126 -16.82 1.27 4.55
CA SER A 126 -16.89 0.10 5.42
C SER A 126 -16.07 0.25 6.68
N LEU A 127 -14.81 0.64 6.53
CA LEU A 127 -13.87 0.69 7.65
C LEU A 127 -14.27 1.78 8.66
N LYS A 128 -14.79 2.93 8.19
CA LYS A 128 -15.23 4.01 9.07
C LYS A 128 -16.65 3.83 9.60
N GLU A 129 -17.61 3.63 8.72
CA GLU A 129 -19.04 3.67 9.08
C GLU A 129 -19.54 2.33 9.58
N GLU A 130 -19.08 1.21 9.02
CA GLU A 130 -19.53 -0.14 9.41
C GLU A 130 -18.68 -0.73 10.54
N PHE A 131 -17.37 -0.48 10.54
CA PHE A 131 -16.42 -1.02 11.56
C PHE A 131 -15.97 0.00 12.61
N GLY A 132 -16.11 1.31 12.37
CA GLY A 132 -15.74 2.34 13.34
C GLY A 132 -14.23 2.62 13.46
N PHE A 133 -13.41 2.16 12.51
CA PHE A 133 -11.97 2.47 12.46
C PHE A 133 -11.73 3.93 12.09
N LYS A 134 -10.63 4.50 12.58
CA LYS A 134 -10.34 5.93 12.46
C LYS A 134 -9.00 6.22 11.79
N ASP A 135 -7.98 5.41 12.06
CA ASP A 135 -6.63 5.59 11.53
C ASP A 135 -6.44 4.71 10.30
N ILE A 136 -6.86 5.23 9.16
CA ILE A 136 -6.88 4.53 7.87
C ILE A 136 -6.03 5.33 6.87
N LYS A 137 -5.06 4.66 6.24
CA LYS A 137 -4.22 5.23 5.19
C LYS A 137 -4.29 4.41 3.91
N PHE A 138 -4.67 5.05 2.81
CA PHE A 138 -4.59 4.49 1.47
C PHE A 138 -3.29 4.93 0.82
N ILE A 139 -2.56 3.98 0.24
CA ILE A 139 -1.24 4.17 -0.36
C ILE A 139 -1.29 3.63 -1.78
N PHE A 140 -0.96 4.46 -2.76
CA PHE A 140 -0.80 4.00 -4.13
C PHE A 140 0.26 2.89 -4.18
N SER A 141 -0.03 1.77 -4.84
CA SER A 141 0.90 0.63 -4.87
C SER A 141 2.16 0.90 -5.72
N GLY A 142 2.19 2.04 -6.41
CA GLY A 142 3.20 2.45 -7.38
C GLY A 142 2.99 1.84 -8.77
N GLY A 143 2.14 0.82 -8.88
CA GLY A 143 1.81 0.13 -10.13
C GLY A 143 0.39 0.42 -10.57
N ARG A 144 -0.52 -0.51 -10.24
CA ARG A 144 -1.91 -0.51 -10.70
C ARG A 144 -2.87 -0.92 -9.59
N GLY A 145 -2.77 -0.25 -8.45
CA GLY A 145 -3.53 -0.66 -7.27
C GLY A 145 -3.35 0.28 -6.09
N VAL A 146 -3.98 -0.10 -4.98
CA VAL A 146 -3.93 0.64 -3.72
C VAL A 146 -3.82 -0.32 -2.56
N HIS A 147 -2.98 0.05 -1.59
CA HIS A 147 -2.88 -0.63 -0.30
C HIS A 147 -3.63 0.20 0.74
N CYS A 148 -4.45 -0.43 1.55
CA CYS A 148 -5.06 0.20 2.73
C CYS A 148 -4.39 -0.33 3.99
N TRP A 149 -4.06 0.57 4.91
CA TRP A 149 -3.48 0.27 6.22
C TRP A 149 -4.36 0.85 7.31
N VAL A 150 -4.91 0.00 8.17
CA VAL A 150 -5.67 0.40 9.36
C VAL A 150 -4.79 0.22 10.60
N SER A 151 -4.51 1.32 11.28
CA SER A 151 -3.54 1.40 12.39
C SER A 151 -4.21 1.57 13.75
N ASP A 152 -5.54 1.56 13.82
CA ASP A 152 -6.30 1.54 15.07
C ASP A 152 -5.79 0.45 16.01
N LYS A 153 -5.69 0.76 17.31
CA LYS A 153 -5.20 -0.19 18.30
C LYS A 153 -5.97 -1.51 18.26
N THR A 154 -7.28 -1.50 18.06
CA THR A 154 -8.09 -2.73 17.94
C THR A 154 -7.71 -3.53 16.69
N ALA A 155 -7.55 -2.87 15.54
CA ALA A 155 -7.15 -3.50 14.29
C ALA A 155 -5.77 -4.19 14.39
N LEU A 156 -4.83 -3.58 15.11
CA LEU A 156 -3.48 -4.10 15.30
C LEU A 156 -3.45 -5.52 15.89
N TYR A 157 -4.39 -5.84 16.78
CA TYR A 157 -4.40 -7.09 17.54
C TYR A 157 -5.34 -8.17 16.96
N LEU A 158 -6.12 -7.85 15.92
CA LEU A 158 -7.01 -8.82 15.28
C LEU A 158 -6.27 -10.09 14.91
N ASP A 159 -6.81 -11.24 15.30
CA ASP A 159 -6.30 -12.54 14.91
C ASP A 159 -6.68 -12.92 13.47
N ASP A 160 -6.12 -14.03 12.98
CA ASP A 160 -6.33 -14.45 11.60
C ASP A 160 -7.78 -14.93 11.35
N ILE A 161 -8.57 -15.27 12.38
CA ILE A 161 -10.00 -15.59 12.25
C ILE A 161 -10.79 -14.29 12.08
N GLU A 162 -10.57 -13.31 12.94
CA GLU A 162 -11.24 -12.01 12.90
C GLU A 162 -10.95 -11.27 11.59
N ARG A 163 -9.70 -11.30 11.13
CA ARG A 163 -9.29 -10.74 9.82
C ARG A 163 -10.03 -11.40 8.65
N ARG A 164 -10.17 -12.73 8.66
CA ARG A 164 -10.96 -13.46 7.64
C ARG A 164 -12.44 -13.10 7.71
N SER A 165 -12.98 -12.87 8.91
CA SER A 165 -14.37 -12.43 9.06
C SER A 165 -14.60 -11.06 8.45
N ILE A 166 -13.67 -10.11 8.64
CA ILE A 166 -13.72 -8.78 7.98
C ILE A 166 -13.61 -8.92 6.46
N LEU A 167 -12.64 -9.71 5.96
CA LEU A 167 -12.50 -9.97 4.53
C LEU A 167 -13.79 -10.56 3.92
N ASN A 168 -14.41 -11.53 4.60
CA ASN A 168 -15.66 -12.14 4.15
C ASN A 168 -16.83 -11.15 4.21
N PHE A 169 -16.88 -10.29 5.23
CA PHE A 169 -17.88 -9.22 5.31
C PHE A 169 -17.79 -8.31 4.10
N LEU A 170 -16.58 -7.95 3.65
CA LEU A 170 -16.35 -7.04 2.51
C LEU A 170 -16.72 -7.62 1.13
N LYS A 171 -17.23 -8.85 1.02
CA LYS A 171 -17.68 -9.45 -0.25
C LYS A 171 -18.98 -8.81 -0.78
N PRO A 172 -19.34 -8.96 -2.08
CA PRO A 172 -20.48 -8.25 -2.70
C PRO A 172 -21.88 -8.52 -2.13
N LYS A 173 -22.04 -9.57 -1.33
CA LYS A 173 -23.36 -10.08 -0.94
C LYS A 173 -24.00 -9.22 0.16
N ASP A 174 -25.30 -8.95 0.02
CA ASP A 174 -26.15 -8.30 1.03
C ASP A 174 -25.63 -6.93 1.49
N LYS A 175 -25.13 -6.13 0.55
CA LYS A 175 -24.54 -4.80 0.83
C LYS A 175 -25.56 -3.68 0.90
N PRO A 176 -25.33 -2.66 1.76
CA PRO A 176 -26.23 -1.51 1.86
C PRO A 176 -26.22 -0.71 0.55
N LEU A 177 -27.33 -0.02 0.28
CA LEU A 177 -27.52 0.83 -0.91
C LEU A 177 -26.41 1.88 -1.09
N GLU A 178 -25.73 2.25 0.00
CA GLU A 178 -24.63 3.22 -0.04
C GLU A 178 -23.46 2.77 -0.92
N TYR A 179 -23.18 1.45 -1.01
CA TYR A 179 -22.13 0.96 -1.92
C TYR A 179 -22.50 1.24 -3.38
N GLN A 180 -23.77 1.04 -3.74
CA GLN A 180 -24.27 1.34 -5.08
C GLN A 180 -24.15 2.83 -5.37
N ARG A 181 -24.55 3.70 -4.43
CA ARG A 181 -24.41 5.16 -4.58
C ARG A 181 -22.97 5.61 -4.76
N ILE A 182 -22.03 5.03 -4.00
CA ILE A 182 -20.60 5.32 -4.13
C ILE A 182 -20.11 5.03 -5.55
N ILE A 183 -20.49 3.88 -6.11
CA ILE A 183 -20.09 3.48 -7.47
C ILE A 183 -20.75 4.41 -8.50
N GLU A 184 -22.07 4.61 -8.43
CA GLU A 184 -22.82 5.45 -9.37
C GLU A 184 -22.29 6.90 -9.43
N ASN A 185 -21.88 7.47 -8.30
CA ASN A 185 -21.32 8.82 -8.23
C ASN A 185 -19.97 8.98 -8.95
N LEU A 186 -19.23 7.88 -9.15
CA LEU A 186 -17.90 7.89 -9.78
C LEU A 186 -17.93 7.39 -11.24
N VAL A 187 -19.02 6.73 -11.65
CA VAL A 187 -19.13 5.97 -12.90
C VAL A 187 -20.21 6.54 -13.83
N TYR A 188 -20.73 7.75 -13.56
CA TYR A 188 -21.90 8.33 -14.24
C TYR A 188 -21.90 8.24 -15.80
N ASP A 189 -20.73 8.26 -16.44
CA ASP A 189 -20.56 8.19 -17.90
C ASP A 189 -20.21 6.80 -18.47
N TYR A 190 -20.06 5.77 -17.63
CA TYR A 190 -19.67 4.42 -18.07
C TYR A 190 -20.90 3.60 -18.46
N HIS A 191 -20.85 2.98 -19.64
CA HIS A 191 -21.97 2.21 -20.20
C HIS A 191 -22.27 0.89 -19.48
N ASP A 192 -21.36 0.42 -18.63
CA ASP A 192 -21.51 -0.83 -17.90
C ASP A 192 -22.22 -0.59 -16.56
N LYS A 193 -23.42 -1.17 -16.45
CA LYS A 193 -24.31 -1.07 -15.29
C LYS A 193 -24.18 -2.27 -14.34
N ASP A 194 -23.31 -3.24 -14.62
CA ASP A 194 -23.10 -4.35 -13.70
C ASP A 194 -22.25 -3.87 -12.50
N PHE A 195 -22.94 -3.66 -11.38
CA PHE A 195 -22.35 -3.28 -10.10
C PHE A 195 -21.18 -4.19 -9.68
N ASN A 196 -21.22 -5.48 -10.03
CA ASN A 196 -20.17 -6.43 -9.65
C ASN A 196 -18.81 -6.13 -10.32
N ASN A 197 -18.81 -5.45 -11.46
CA ASN A 197 -17.57 -5.13 -12.19
C ASN A 197 -16.75 -4.06 -11.49
N TYR A 198 -17.38 -3.21 -10.68
CA TYR A 198 -16.75 -2.12 -9.93
C TYR A 198 -16.54 -2.44 -8.46
N PHE A 199 -17.11 -3.54 -7.98
CA PHE A 199 -17.02 -3.92 -6.58
C PHE A 199 -15.57 -4.26 -6.19
N ILE A 200 -15.20 -4.00 -4.93
CA ILE A 200 -13.85 -4.24 -4.43
C ILE A 200 -13.43 -5.71 -4.54
N LYS A 201 -12.28 -5.91 -5.15
CA LYS A 201 -11.56 -7.20 -5.24
C LYS A 201 -10.31 -7.10 -4.38
N LEU A 202 -10.18 -8.00 -3.41
CA LEU A 202 -9.16 -7.96 -2.37
C LEU A 202 -8.28 -9.21 -2.43
N ASP A 203 -6.98 -9.04 -2.28
CA ASP A 203 -6.07 -10.15 -2.03
C ASP A 203 -6.36 -10.74 -0.64
N ALA A 204 -6.90 -11.96 -0.64
CA ALA A 204 -7.33 -12.63 0.57
C ALA A 204 -6.19 -12.92 1.54
N GLU A 205 -4.99 -13.26 1.04
CA GLU A 205 -3.85 -13.64 1.87
C GLU A 205 -3.33 -12.42 2.64
N ILE A 206 -3.15 -11.29 1.95
CA ILE A 206 -2.66 -10.03 2.55
C ILE A 206 -3.56 -9.56 3.69
N THR A 207 -4.87 -9.73 3.58
CA THR A 207 -5.81 -9.32 4.63
C THR A 207 -5.93 -10.36 5.74
N SER A 208 -6.01 -11.65 5.40
CA SER A 208 -6.41 -12.70 6.32
C SER A 208 -5.35 -13.08 7.37
N SER A 209 -4.06 -12.93 7.08
CA SER A 209 -3.01 -13.31 8.04
C SER A 209 -2.08 -12.16 8.44
N LYS A 210 -1.80 -12.07 9.75
CA LYS A 210 -0.81 -11.15 10.30
C LYS A 210 0.61 -11.36 9.77
N LYS A 211 0.92 -12.49 9.15
CA LYS A 211 2.27 -12.82 8.68
C LYS A 211 2.63 -12.21 7.34
N HIS A 212 1.65 -11.77 6.55
CA HIS A 212 1.94 -11.23 5.23
C HIS A 212 2.64 -9.88 5.32
N LEU A 213 3.64 -9.73 4.45
CA LEU A 213 4.35 -8.47 4.29
C LEU A 213 3.66 -7.69 3.19
N LEU A 214 3.61 -6.38 3.36
CA LEU A 214 3.05 -5.49 2.36
C LEU A 214 4.02 -4.34 2.12
N LYS A 215 4.10 -3.89 0.86
CA LYS A 215 5.06 -2.89 0.42
C LYS A 215 4.97 -1.62 1.27
N SER A 216 6.11 -1.13 1.68
CA SER A 216 6.25 0.10 2.46
C SER A 216 5.79 1.32 1.66
N PRO A 217 5.07 2.28 2.28
CA PRO A 217 4.85 3.59 1.69
C PRO A 217 6.15 4.26 1.28
N PHE A 218 6.07 5.10 0.25
CA PHE A 218 7.18 5.79 -0.41
C PHE A 218 8.24 4.89 -1.04
N CYS A 219 7.99 3.58 -1.21
CA CYS A 219 8.84 2.77 -2.09
C CYS A 219 8.75 3.25 -3.54
N VAL A 220 9.85 3.11 -4.27
CA VAL A 220 9.89 3.32 -5.71
C VAL A 220 9.43 2.02 -6.37
N HIS A 221 8.42 2.07 -7.23
CA HIS A 221 7.98 0.87 -7.93
C HIS A 221 8.99 0.51 -9.03
N PRO A 222 9.55 -0.72 -9.06
CA PRO A 222 10.72 -1.04 -9.89
C PRO A 222 10.47 -0.94 -11.40
N ARG A 223 9.22 -1.08 -11.84
CA ARG A 223 8.84 -1.02 -13.26
C ARG A 223 8.37 0.37 -13.71
N SER A 224 7.26 0.85 -13.15
CA SER A 224 6.66 2.17 -13.43
C SER A 224 7.44 3.36 -12.87
N LYS A 225 8.40 3.14 -11.95
CA LYS A 225 9.21 4.17 -11.28
C LYS A 225 8.44 5.15 -10.39
N LYS A 226 7.11 5.11 -10.41
CA LYS A 226 6.25 5.90 -9.53
C LYS A 226 6.51 5.59 -8.06
N ILE A 227 6.38 6.62 -7.24
CA ILE A 227 6.48 6.50 -5.79
C ILE A 227 5.15 5.99 -5.20
N CYS A 228 5.23 5.11 -4.22
CA CYS A 228 4.08 4.59 -3.50
C CYS A 228 3.56 5.63 -2.49
N VAL A 229 2.91 6.68 -2.98
CA VAL A 229 2.48 7.84 -2.17
C VAL A 229 1.13 7.61 -1.46
N PRO A 230 0.88 8.26 -0.31
CA PRO A 230 -0.46 8.30 0.28
C PRO A 230 -1.48 9.00 -0.62
N LEU A 231 -2.70 8.47 -0.65
CA LEU A 231 -3.83 8.94 -1.43
C LEU A 231 -4.90 9.58 -0.53
N GLN A 232 -4.59 10.73 0.09
CA GLN A 232 -5.57 11.45 0.93
C GLN A 232 -6.51 12.35 0.13
N ASN A 233 -5.98 13.15 -0.81
CA ASN A 233 -6.77 14.04 -1.68
C ASN A 233 -6.97 13.41 -3.06
N TYR A 234 -7.43 12.16 -3.08
CA TYR A 234 -7.41 11.32 -4.29
C TYR A 234 -8.55 11.61 -5.29
N LYS A 235 -9.58 12.37 -4.88
CA LYS A 235 -10.77 12.61 -5.70
C LYS A 235 -10.41 13.26 -7.04
N ASP A 236 -9.63 14.32 -6.99
CA ASP A 236 -9.19 15.07 -8.17
C ASP A 236 -7.80 14.63 -8.68
N LEU A 237 -7.15 13.71 -7.96
CA LEU A 237 -5.82 13.23 -8.32
C LEU A 237 -5.87 12.46 -9.63
N MET A 238 -4.96 12.78 -10.53
CA MET A 238 -4.69 12.08 -11.77
C MET A 238 -3.41 11.25 -11.63
N LEU A 239 -3.22 10.26 -12.50
CA LEU A 239 -2.05 9.38 -12.45
C LEU A 239 -0.74 10.14 -12.70
N GLU A 240 -0.79 11.19 -13.51
CA GLU A 240 0.33 12.08 -13.84
C GLU A 240 0.78 12.91 -12.64
N ASP A 241 -0.12 13.18 -11.68
CA ASP A 241 0.20 13.94 -10.46
C ASP A 241 1.04 13.12 -9.46
N ILE A 242 1.11 11.79 -9.66
CA ILE A 242 1.90 10.90 -8.81
C ILE A 242 3.34 10.86 -9.35
N PRO A 243 4.32 11.41 -8.61
CA PRO A 243 5.66 11.56 -9.13
C PRO A 243 6.38 10.23 -9.29
N ASP A 244 7.27 10.17 -10.27
CA ASP A 244 8.27 9.12 -10.37
C ASP A 244 9.65 9.54 -9.81
N ILE A 245 10.56 8.57 -9.70
CA ILE A 245 11.90 8.83 -9.15
C ILE A 245 12.74 9.81 -10.00
N HIS A 246 12.51 9.89 -11.31
CA HIS A 246 13.23 10.79 -12.20
C HIS A 246 12.76 12.23 -12.03
N GLU A 247 11.45 12.42 -11.88
CA GLU A 247 10.85 13.71 -11.56
C GLU A 247 11.36 14.23 -10.21
N ILE A 248 11.36 13.38 -9.18
CA ILE A 248 11.88 13.73 -7.85
C ILE A 248 13.37 14.05 -7.88
N TYR A 249 14.15 13.35 -8.70
CA TYR A 249 15.57 13.64 -8.86
C TYR A 249 15.82 15.02 -9.48
N LYS A 250 14.96 15.45 -10.41
CA LYS A 250 15.03 16.77 -11.05
C LYS A 250 14.50 17.87 -10.13
N ASP A 251 13.40 17.59 -9.45
CA ASP A 251 12.70 18.51 -8.56
C ASP A 251 12.07 17.75 -7.38
N ASN A 252 12.72 17.86 -6.23
CA ASN A 252 12.24 17.19 -5.01
C ASN A 252 10.99 17.85 -4.42
N THR A 253 10.51 18.97 -4.95
CA THR A 253 9.30 19.62 -4.42
C THR A 253 8.03 18.84 -4.79
N ALA A 254 8.07 18.04 -5.86
CA ALA A 254 6.94 17.23 -6.31
C ALA A 254 6.45 16.20 -5.27
N ILE A 255 7.33 15.72 -4.38
CA ILE A 255 6.96 14.75 -3.33
C ILE A 255 6.46 15.42 -2.05
N ILE A 256 6.71 16.73 -1.86
CA ILE A 256 6.40 17.46 -0.61
C ILE A 256 4.91 17.38 -0.23
N PRO A 257 3.94 17.55 -1.14
CA PRO A 257 2.52 17.43 -0.79
C PRO A 257 2.17 16.08 -0.17
N PHE A 258 2.78 15.00 -0.68
CA PHE A 258 2.56 13.64 -0.17
C PHE A 258 3.26 13.41 1.17
N LEU A 259 4.45 13.99 1.37
CA LEU A 259 5.18 13.93 2.64
C LEU A 259 4.45 14.68 3.76
N ASN A 260 3.92 15.87 3.47
CA ASN A 260 3.23 16.69 4.47
C ASN A 260 1.94 16.05 4.98
N ASN A 261 1.26 15.34 4.09
CA ASN A 261 -0.01 14.64 4.35
C ASN A 261 0.17 13.20 4.90
N PHE A 262 1.41 12.77 5.13
CA PHE A 262 1.71 11.47 5.72
C PHE A 262 1.99 11.54 7.22
#